data_AF-A0A925JY43-F1
#
_entry.id   AF-A0A925JY43-F1
#
_cell.length_a   1.000
_cell.length_b   1.000
_cell.length_c   1.000
_cell.angle_alpha   90.00
_cell.angle_beta   90.00
_cell.angle_gamma   90.00
#
_symmetry.space_group_name_H-M   'P 1'
#
loop_
_entity.id
_entity.type
_entity.pdbx_description
1 polymer ?
#
loop_
_entity_poly.entity_id
_entity_poly.type
_entity_poly.pdbx_seq_one_letter_code
_entity_poly.pdbx_strand_id
1 'polypeptide(L)'
;MKTLALALSLLCALILSACGVRHDTADALPLGTHKVSVRPRCISKQIHNDADTGGRTYNLTCGDTKVTIHNEELSVNGKSYGRLSEGDSVHVEDEKVFVNEKQTEEIRK
;
A
#
# COMPACT_ATOMS: atom_id res chain seq x y z
N MET A 1 -32.53 9.15 45.05
CA MET A 1 -31.04 9.12 44.93
C MET A 1 -30.50 7.87 44.23
N LYS A 2 -31.12 6.69 44.37
CA LYS A 2 -30.66 5.44 43.71
C LYS A 2 -30.93 5.37 42.19
N THR A 3 -31.95 6.08 41.71
CA THR A 3 -32.34 6.13 40.29
C THR A 3 -31.47 7.04 39.43
N LEU A 4 -30.83 8.05 40.04
CA LEU A 4 -29.90 8.96 39.35
C LEU A 4 -28.56 8.29 39.01
N ALA A 5 -28.10 7.36 39.84
CA ALA A 5 -26.85 6.62 39.60
C ALA A 5 -26.95 5.63 38.42
N LEU A 6 -28.12 5.02 38.23
CA LEU A 6 -28.36 4.07 37.14
C LEU A 6 -28.41 4.77 35.77
N ALA A 7 -29.03 5.96 35.70
CA ALA A 7 -29.11 6.75 34.46
C ALA A 7 -27.74 7.25 33.97
N LEU A 8 -26.81 7.55 34.90
CA LEU A 8 -25.46 8.00 34.56
C LEU A 8 -24.58 6.87 33.99
N SER A 9 -24.80 5.63 34.44
CA SER A 9 -24.05 4.46 33.93
C SER A 9 -24.42 4.08 32.49
N LEU A 10 -25.68 4.29 32.10
CA LEU A 10 -26.16 4.00 30.74
C LEU A 10 -25.65 5.02 29.71
N LEU A 11 -25.34 6.25 30.15
CA LEU A 11 -24.83 7.32 29.28
C LEU A 11 -23.33 7.17 28.96
N CYS A 12 -22.54 6.56 29.87
CA CYS A 12 -21.11 6.28 29.63
C CYS A 12 -20.87 5.12 28.65
N ALA A 13 -21.81 4.19 28.49
CA ALA A 13 -21.65 3.05 27.59
C ALA A 13 -21.84 3.41 26.10
N LEU A 14 -22.39 4.58 25.79
CA LEU A 14 -22.69 5.04 24.43
C LEU A 14 -21.55 5.79 23.73
N ILE A 15 -20.44 6.06 24.42
CA ILE A 15 -19.36 6.93 23.91
C ILE A 15 -18.17 6.16 23.30
N LEU A 16 -18.24 4.81 23.25
CA LEU A 16 -17.12 3.95 22.84
C LEU A 16 -17.21 3.39 21.41
N SER A 17 -18.25 3.72 20.62
CA SER A 17 -18.42 3.17 19.27
C SER A 17 -17.91 4.06 18.13
N ALA A 18 -17.03 5.03 18.41
CA ALA A 18 -16.40 5.86 17.39
C ALA A 18 -14.93 5.46 17.15
N CYS A 19 -14.66 4.15 17.04
CA CYS A 19 -13.46 3.68 16.35
C CYS A 19 -13.64 3.98 14.86
N GLY A 20 -13.30 5.20 14.45
CA GLY A 20 -13.24 5.57 13.04
C GLY A 20 -12.22 4.68 12.35
N VAL A 21 -12.68 3.70 11.58
CA VAL A 21 -11.84 2.97 10.62
C VAL A 21 -11.38 4.01 9.61
N ARG A 22 -10.13 4.48 9.74
CA ARG A 22 -9.50 5.29 8.72
C ARG A 22 -9.27 4.38 7.52
N HIS A 23 -10.14 4.46 6.52
CA HIS A 23 -9.78 4.04 5.17
C HIS A 23 -8.73 5.02 4.65
N ASP A 24 -7.46 4.74 4.95
CA ASP A 24 -6.37 5.29 4.17
C ASP A 24 -6.40 4.62 2.80
N THR A 25 -7.22 5.17 1.90
CA THR A 25 -7.14 4.86 0.49
C THR A 25 -5.80 5.38 0.00
N ALA A 26 -4.79 4.51 -0.01
CA ALA A 26 -3.58 4.78 -0.78
C ALA A 26 -3.99 4.96 -2.24
N ASP A 27 -3.76 6.15 -2.77
CA ASP A 27 -4.04 6.43 -4.18
C ASP A 27 -3.19 5.50 -5.05
N ALA A 28 -3.84 4.70 -5.88
CA ALA A 28 -3.16 3.92 -6.89
C ALA A 28 -2.60 4.87 -7.96
N LEU A 29 -1.29 4.81 -8.18
CA LEU A 29 -0.56 5.65 -9.11
C LEU A 29 -0.20 4.84 -10.36
N PRO A 30 -0.31 5.44 -11.55
CA PRO A 30 0.19 4.79 -12.75
C PRO A 30 1.72 4.75 -12.72
N LEU A 31 2.29 3.57 -12.94
CA LEU A 31 3.72 3.35 -13.05
C LEU A 31 3.97 2.47 -14.29
N GLY A 32 4.23 3.12 -15.42
CA GLY A 32 4.18 2.46 -16.73
C GLY A 32 2.75 2.07 -17.10
N THR A 33 2.54 0.80 -17.41
CA THR A 33 1.23 0.20 -17.70
C THR A 33 0.52 -0.32 -16.44
N HIS A 34 1.19 -0.28 -15.28
CA HIS A 34 0.70 -0.84 -14.03
C HIS A 34 0.11 0.23 -13.11
N LYS A 35 -0.71 -0.23 -12.16
CA LYS A 35 -1.21 0.61 -11.04
C LYS A 35 -0.51 0.19 -9.76
N VAL A 36 0.15 1.13 -9.09
CA VAL A 36 0.91 0.87 -7.86
C VAL A 36 0.33 1.66 -6.70
N SER A 37 0.07 1.01 -5.57
CA SER A 37 -0.38 1.66 -4.34
C SER A 37 0.47 1.21 -3.15
N VAL A 38 0.75 2.14 -2.23
CA VAL A 38 1.57 1.89 -1.03
C VAL A 38 0.80 2.37 0.21
N ARG A 39 0.60 1.48 1.18
CA ARG A 39 -0.06 1.72 2.48
C ARG A 39 0.90 1.50 3.65
N PRO A 40 0.71 2.22 4.78
CA PRO A 40 -0.24 3.33 4.97
C PRO A 40 0.13 4.55 4.11
N ARG A 41 -0.82 5.48 3.95
CA ARG A 41 -0.82 6.55 2.93
C ARG A 41 0.57 7.17 2.70
N CYS A 42 0.99 7.21 1.44
CA CYS A 42 2.25 7.78 1.04
C CYS A 42 2.30 9.31 1.16
N ILE A 43 3.10 9.84 2.08
CA ILE A 43 3.20 11.29 2.36
C ILE A 43 4.12 12.01 1.36
N SER A 44 5.23 11.38 0.97
CA SER A 44 6.19 11.91 0.01
C SER A 44 6.37 10.91 -1.13
N LYS A 45 6.15 11.36 -2.37
CA LYS A 45 6.17 10.53 -3.58
C LYS A 45 7.20 11.10 -4.54
N GLN A 46 8.08 10.24 -5.05
CA GLN A 46 8.98 10.57 -6.17
C GLN A 46 8.81 9.52 -7.26
N ILE A 47 8.48 9.97 -8.47
CA ILE A 47 8.33 9.12 -9.64
C ILE A 47 9.45 9.48 -10.63
N HIS A 48 10.22 8.48 -11.05
CA HIS A 48 11.28 8.65 -12.04
C HIS A 48 11.19 7.59 -13.11
N ASN A 49 11.32 8.01 -14.36
CA ASN A 49 11.21 7.14 -15.53
C ASN A 49 12.47 7.31 -16.36
N ASP A 50 13.23 6.23 -16.49
CA ASP A 50 14.40 6.16 -17.34
C ASP A 50 14.13 5.19 -18.49
N ALA A 51 14.43 5.65 -19.69
CA ALA A 51 14.54 4.79 -20.85
C ALA A 51 16.02 4.77 -21.24
N ASP A 52 16.67 3.63 -21.05
CA ASP A 52 18.04 3.39 -21.48
C ASP A 52 18.09 2.31 -22.57
N THR A 53 19.29 1.98 -23.03
CA THR A 53 19.50 0.94 -24.04
C THR A 53 19.17 -0.47 -23.52
N GLY A 54 19.05 -0.64 -22.20
CA GLY A 54 18.71 -1.90 -21.53
C GLY A 54 17.23 -2.06 -21.23
N GLY A 55 16.42 -1.00 -21.31
CA GLY A 55 14.99 -1.10 -21.06
C GLY A 55 14.31 0.14 -20.53
N ARG A 56 13.07 -0.05 -20.05
CA ARG A 56 12.29 0.98 -19.34
C ARG A 56 12.30 0.69 -17.85
N THR A 57 12.72 1.66 -17.07
CA THR A 57 12.71 1.61 -15.61
C THR A 57 11.76 2.66 -15.06
N TYR A 58 10.86 2.24 -14.19
CA TYR A 58 9.99 3.13 -13.43
C TYR A 58 10.28 2.96 -11.95
N ASN A 59 10.47 4.08 -11.26
CA ASN A 59 10.71 4.10 -9.83
C ASN A 59 9.63 4.89 -9.14
N LEU A 60 9.10 4.35 -8.04
CA LEU A 60 8.25 5.04 -7.08
C LEU A 60 8.90 4.92 -5.71
N THR A 61 9.30 6.05 -5.14
CA THR A 61 9.75 6.10 -3.73
C THR A 61 8.63 6.69 -2.88
N CYS A 62 8.36 6.01 -1.77
CA CYS A 62 7.32 6.33 -0.81
C CYS A 62 7.80 6.09 0.63
N GLY A 63 8.29 7.13 1.31
CA GLY A 63 8.96 6.96 2.60
C GLY A 63 10.14 6.00 2.45
N ASP A 64 10.14 4.91 3.22
CA ASP A 64 11.15 3.85 3.15
C ASP A 64 10.87 2.77 2.10
N THR A 65 9.70 2.82 1.45
CA THR A 65 9.32 1.87 0.40
C THR A 65 9.75 2.39 -0.96
N LYS A 66 10.63 1.65 -1.63
CA LYS A 66 11.01 1.87 -3.03
C LYS A 66 10.46 0.75 -3.91
N VAL A 67 9.57 1.10 -4.82
CA VAL A 67 9.07 0.20 -5.86
C VAL A 67 9.81 0.52 -7.16
N THR A 68 10.39 -0.50 -7.79
CA THR A 68 11.06 -0.38 -9.08
C THR A 68 10.47 -1.42 -10.03
N ILE A 69 10.04 -0.97 -11.21
CA ILE A 69 9.60 -1.83 -12.32
C ILE A 69 10.59 -1.62 -13.45
N HIS A 70 11.40 -2.63 -13.75
CA HIS A 70 12.36 -2.60 -14.84
C HIS A 70 12.02 -3.69 -15.86
N ASN A 71 11.67 -3.30 -17.09
CA ASN A 71 11.24 -4.25 -18.13
C ASN A 71 10.15 -5.23 -17.64
N GLU A 72 9.16 -4.70 -16.94
CA GLU A 72 8.07 -5.44 -16.28
C GLU A 72 8.51 -6.29 -15.07
N GLU A 73 9.80 -6.36 -14.70
CA GLU A 73 10.22 -7.02 -13.47
C GLU A 73 9.98 -6.12 -12.26
N LEU A 74 9.15 -6.59 -11.33
CA LEU A 74 8.83 -5.90 -10.09
C LEU A 74 9.90 -6.17 -9.04
N SER A 75 10.38 -5.10 -8.43
CA SER A 75 11.12 -5.16 -7.18
C SER A 75 10.60 -4.14 -6.17
N VAL A 76 10.57 -4.53 -4.90
CA VAL A 76 10.22 -3.67 -3.77
C VAL A 76 11.37 -3.73 -2.77
N ASN A 77 11.91 -2.57 -2.41
CA ASN A 77 13.09 -2.43 -1.54
C ASN A 77 14.29 -3.27 -2.02
N GLY A 78 14.45 -3.39 -3.35
CA GLY A 78 15.53 -4.17 -3.98
C GLY A 78 15.31 -5.69 -4.02
N LYS A 79 14.20 -6.20 -3.45
CA LYS A 79 13.80 -7.61 -3.55
C LYS A 79 12.93 -7.81 -4.78
N SER A 80 13.28 -8.77 -5.64
CA SER A 80 12.46 -9.12 -6.82
C SER A 80 11.23 -9.93 -6.41
N TYR A 81 10.09 -9.61 -7.02
CA TYR A 81 8.81 -10.30 -6.88
C TYR A 81 8.35 -10.93 -8.19
N GLY A 82 9.25 -10.96 -9.18
CA GLY A 82 9.00 -11.54 -10.50
C GLY A 82 8.43 -10.56 -11.51
N ARG A 83 8.02 -11.10 -12.66
CA ARG A 83 7.61 -10.33 -13.81
C ARG A 83 6.10 -10.09 -13.79
N LEU A 84 5.72 -8.83 -13.99
CA LEU A 84 4.35 -8.38 -14.14
C LEU A 84 3.87 -8.61 -15.58
N SER A 85 2.57 -8.84 -15.71
CA SER A 85 1.87 -8.73 -16.99
C SER A 85 1.31 -7.33 -17.15
N GLU A 86 1.12 -6.90 -18.39
CA GLU A 86 0.57 -5.58 -18.70
C GLU A 86 -0.77 -5.37 -17.98
N GLY A 87 -0.90 -4.23 -17.29
CA GLY A 87 -2.11 -3.88 -16.55
C GLY A 87 -2.22 -4.48 -15.15
N ASP A 88 -1.27 -5.33 -14.73
CA ASP A 88 -1.22 -5.83 -13.36
C ASP A 88 -1.19 -4.69 -12.35
N SER A 89 -1.86 -4.90 -11.22
CA SER A 89 -1.89 -3.98 -10.09
C SER A 89 -0.95 -4.46 -8.99
N VAL A 90 -0.18 -3.53 -8.44
CA VAL A 90 0.75 -3.76 -7.33
C VAL A 90 0.26 -3.01 -6.11
N HIS A 91 0.19 -3.72 -5.00
CA HIS A 91 -0.15 -3.16 -3.72
C HIS A 91 0.93 -3.53 -2.71
N VAL A 92 1.46 -2.54 -2.00
CA VAL A 92 2.40 -2.74 -0.90
C VAL A 92 1.74 -2.28 0.39
N GLU A 93 1.61 -3.16 1.36
CA GLU A 93 0.99 -2.88 2.66
C GLU A 93 1.71 -3.67 3.74
N ASP A 94 2.15 -2.99 4.81
CA ASP A 94 2.83 -3.60 5.96
C ASP A 94 3.93 -4.61 5.55
N GLU A 95 4.84 -4.19 4.66
CA GLU A 95 5.96 -4.99 4.11
C GLU A 95 5.56 -6.17 3.21
N LYS A 96 4.26 -6.37 2.97
CA LYS A 96 3.75 -7.39 2.05
C LYS A 96 3.53 -6.78 0.68
N VAL A 97 3.77 -7.58 -0.35
CA VAL A 97 3.54 -7.21 -1.75
C VAL A 97 2.45 -8.10 -2.30
N PHE A 98 1.45 -7.47 -2.91
CA PHE A 98 0.34 -8.13 -3.56
C PHE A 98 0.33 -7.74 -5.03
N VAL A 99 0.15 -8.72 -5.90
CA VAL A 99 -0.06 -8.52 -7.34
C VAL A 99 -1.47 -9.00 -7.66
N ASN A 100 -2.31 -8.11 -8.18
CA ASN A 100 -3.74 -8.38 -8.43
C ASN A 100 -4.43 -8.99 -7.20
N GLU A 101 -4.24 -8.36 -6.04
CA GLU A 101 -4.80 -8.77 -4.73
C GLU A 101 -4.29 -10.12 -4.20
N LYS A 102 -3.42 -10.82 -4.93
CA LYS A 102 -2.77 -12.04 -4.46
C LYS A 102 -1.46 -11.68 -3.78
N GLN A 103 -1.31 -12.08 -2.53
CA GLN A 103 -0.04 -11.94 -1.83
C GLN A 103 1.01 -12.74 -2.60
N THR A 104 2.08 -12.05 -3.01
CA THR A 104 3.20 -12.73 -3.65
C THR A 104 4.04 -13.31 -2.52
N GLU A 105 4.17 -14.64 -2.49
CA GLU A 105 5.02 -15.25 -1.48
C GLU A 105 6.45 -14.77 -1.65
N GLU A 106 7.03 -14.46 -0.50
CA GLU A 106 8.45 -14.28 -0.32
C GLU A 106 9.18 -15.43 -1.03
N ILE A 107 9.85 -15.19 -2.16
CA ILE A 107 10.79 -16.19 -2.70
C ILE A 107 11.96 -16.22 -1.72
N ARG A 108 11.78 -17.01 -0.67
CA ARG A 108 12.76 -17.35 0.35
C ARG A 108 13.85 -18.11 -0.38
N LYS A 109 14.98 -17.44 -0.61
CA LYS A 109 16.24 -18.12 -0.94
C LYS A 109 16.75 -18.87 0.28
#